data_AF-A0A1V6I0M2-F1
#
_entry.id   AF-A0A1V6I0M2-F1
#
_cell.length_a   1.000
_cell.length_b   1.000
_cell.length_c   1.000
_cell.angle_alpha   90.00
_cell.angle_beta   90.00
_cell.angle_gamma   90.00
#
_symmetry.space_group_name_H-M   'P 1'
#
loop_
_entity.id
_entity.type
_entity.pdbx_description
1 polymer ?
#
loop_
_entity_poly.entity_id
_entity_poly.type
_entity_poly.pdbx_seq_one_letter_code
_entity_poly.pdbx_strand_id
1 'polypeptide(L)'
;MELNILLSIVFTFLNVIDVITTNRILALDGEEMNPIIRVLMRFKLFIPVKIISNIIIIYIIMSSPIKTGIILCCIISFFSINNCVQLYLDSKEA
;
A
#
# COMPACT_ATOMS: atom_id res chain seq x y z
N MET A 1 11.63 -20.86 -0.09
CA MET A 1 10.17 -20.92 -0.30
C MET A 1 9.41 -20.39 0.91
N GLU A 2 9.63 -20.92 2.11
CA GLU A 2 8.95 -20.50 3.35
C GLU A 2 9.05 -18.98 3.64
N LEU A 3 10.23 -18.39 3.52
CA LEU A 3 10.40 -16.96 3.78
C LEU A 3 9.75 -16.06 2.71
N ASN A 4 9.61 -16.53 1.46
CA ASN A 4 8.85 -15.79 0.42
C ASN A 4 7.34 -15.81 0.72
N ILE A 5 6.83 -16.89 1.32
CA ILE A 5 5.43 -16.96 1.79
C ILE A 5 5.22 -15.94 2.90
N LEU A 6 6.12 -15.90 3.89
CA LEU A 6 6.06 -14.89 4.96
C LEU A 6 6.10 -13.47 4.40
N LEU A 7 7.02 -13.18 3.47
CA LEU A 7 7.12 -11.87 2.82
C LEU A 7 5.84 -11.52 2.04
N SER A 8 5.21 -12.49 1.39
CA SER A 8 3.94 -12.27 0.66
C SER A 8 2.78 -11.93 1.61
N ILE A 9 2.72 -12.59 2.77
CA ILE A 9 1.74 -12.29 3.83
C ILE A 9 1.98 -10.88 4.38
N VAL A 10 3.23 -10.56 4.72
CA VAL A 10 3.62 -9.24 5.23
C VAL A 10 3.30 -8.15 4.20
N PHE A 11 3.66 -8.36 2.94
CA PHE A 11 3.36 -7.43 1.85
C PHE A 11 1.85 -7.20 1.72
N THR A 12 1.05 -8.26 1.74
CA THR A 12 -0.42 -8.17 1.66
C THR A 12 -0.97 -7.38 2.83
N PHE A 13 -0.51 -7.64 4.05
CA PHE A 13 -0.93 -6.93 5.24
C PHE A 13 -0.61 -5.42 5.17
N LEU A 14 0.61 -5.07 4.77
CA LEU A 14 1.02 -3.68 4.57
C LEU A 14 0.20 -2.99 3.48
N ASN A 15 -0.08 -3.69 2.38
CA ASN A 15 -0.87 -3.13 1.29
C ASN A 15 -2.36 -2.92 1.69
N VAL A 16 -2.91 -3.76 2.58
CA VAL A 16 -4.24 -3.53 3.19
C VAL A 16 -4.22 -2.29 4.09
N ILE A 17 -3.20 -2.15 4.95
CA ILE A 17 -3.03 -0.95 5.78
C ILE A 17 -2.96 0.29 4.88
N ASP A 18 -2.14 0.25 3.83
CA ASP A 18 -1.99 1.34 2.87
C ASP A 18 -3.32 1.76 2.23
N VAL A 19 -4.16 0.80 1.82
CA VAL A 19 -5.49 1.08 1.27
C VAL A 19 -6.40 1.73 2.32
N ILE A 20 -6.40 1.22 3.55
CA ILE A 20 -7.23 1.76 4.64
C ILE A 20 -6.80 3.19 4.98
N THR A 21 -5.51 3.44 5.13
CA THR A 21 -4.99 4.76 5.50
C THR A 21 -5.18 5.76 4.38
N THR A 22 -4.92 5.38 3.13
CA THR A 22 -5.19 6.24 1.96
C THR A 22 -6.67 6.64 1.90
N ASN A 23 -7.59 5.68 1.99
CA ASN A 23 -9.03 5.99 1.97
C ASN A 23 -9.46 6.89 3.13
N ARG A 24 -8.84 6.75 4.31
CA ARG A 24 -9.10 7.63 5.45
C ARG A 24 -8.59 9.05 5.22
N ILE A 25 -7.37 9.21 4.70
CA ILE A 25 -6.80 10.52 4.37
C ILE A 25 -7.72 11.26 3.39
N LEU A 26 -8.17 10.58 2.34
CA LEU A 26 -9.11 11.17 1.38
C LEU A 26 -10.46 11.56 1.99
N ALA A 27 -10.95 10.79 2.96
CA ALA A 27 -12.21 11.09 3.64
C ALA A 27 -12.10 12.30 4.58
N LEU A 28 -10.88 12.69 4.95
CA LEU A 28 -10.57 13.88 5.76
C LEU A 28 -10.17 15.09 4.89
N ASP A 29 -10.65 15.14 3.64
CA ASP A 29 -10.29 16.16 2.64
C ASP A 29 -8.78 16.24 2.31
N GLY A 30 -8.00 15.22 2.69
CA GLY A 30 -6.59 15.12 2.33
C GLY A 30 -6.41 14.91 0.81
N GLU A 31 -5.45 15.61 0.22
CA GLU A 31 -5.14 15.46 -1.20
C GLU A 31 -4.07 14.39 -1.46
N GLU A 32 -4.40 13.45 -2.37
CA GLU A 32 -3.41 12.53 -2.94
C GLU A 32 -2.49 13.29 -3.91
N MET A 33 -1.21 13.40 -3.57
CA MET A 33 -0.21 14.07 -4.42
C MET A 33 0.09 13.28 -5.69
N ASN A 34 -0.11 11.96 -5.70
CA ASN A 34 0.11 11.16 -6.89
C ASN A 34 -1.05 11.34 -7.90
N PRO A 35 -0.81 11.98 -9.07
CA PRO A 35 -1.87 12.27 -10.03
C PRO A 35 -2.53 11.00 -10.59
N ILE A 36 -1.78 9.90 -10.69
CA ILE A 36 -2.31 8.61 -11.17
C ILE A 36 -3.31 8.06 -10.15
N ILE A 37 -2.93 8.04 -8.87
CA ILE A 37 -3.81 7.51 -7.82
C ILE A 37 -5.06 8.39 -7.71
N ARG A 38 -4.93 9.72 -7.82
CA ARG A 38 -6.05 10.66 -7.86
C ARG A 38 -7.04 10.33 -8.99
N VAL A 39 -6.54 10.02 -10.19
CA VAL A 39 -7.38 9.58 -11.32
C VAL A 39 -8.07 8.25 -11.03
N LEU A 40 -7.34 7.26 -10.50
CA LEU A 40 -7.90 5.96 -10.13
C LEU A 40 -9.01 6.08 -9.08
N MET A 41 -8.84 6.95 -8.09
CA MET A 41 -9.85 7.25 -7.07
C MET A 41 -11.09 7.89 -7.71
N ARG A 42 -10.93 8.84 -8.63
CA ARG A 42 -12.04 9.48 -9.35
C ARG A 42 -12.95 8.47 -10.06
N PHE A 43 -12.36 7.43 -10.64
CA PHE A 43 -13.09 6.35 -11.31
C PHE A 43 -13.51 5.20 -10.38
N LYS A 44 -13.28 5.31 -9.06
CA LYS A 44 -13.49 4.23 -8.08
C LYS A 44 -12.70 2.95 -8.40
N LEU A 45 -11.60 3.08 -9.14
CA LEU A 45 -10.72 2.00 -9.58
C LEU A 45 -9.54 1.77 -8.64
N PHE A 46 -9.34 2.63 -7.64
CA PHE A 46 -8.22 2.52 -6.70
C PHE A 46 -8.13 1.15 -6.03
N ILE A 47 -9.22 0.68 -5.40
CA ILE A 47 -9.27 -0.62 -4.72
C ILE A 47 -9.09 -1.78 -5.73
N PRO A 48 -9.83 -1.85 -6.86
CA PRO A 48 -9.60 -2.87 -7.88
C PRO A 48 -8.15 -2.95 -8.37
N VAL A 49 -7.53 -1.81 -8.69
CA VAL A 49 -6.14 -1.76 -9.16
C VAL A 49 -5.18 -2.24 -8.08
N LYS A 50 -5.41 -1.87 -6.82
CA LYS A 50 -4.61 -2.34 -5.68
C LYS A 50 -4.70 -3.85 -5.47
N ILE A 51 -5.88 -4.45 -5.65
CA ILE A 51 -6.07 -5.90 -5.56
C ILE A 51 -5.29 -6.60 -6.68
N ILE A 52 -5.42 -6.12 -7.92
CA ILE A 52 -4.70 -6.68 -9.08
C ILE A 52 -3.19 -6.55 -8.87
N SER A 53 -2.70 -5.37 -8.48
CA SER A 53 -1.28 -5.16 -8.22
C SER A 53 -0.76 -6.03 -7.07
N ASN A 54 -1.58 -6.27 -6.03
CA ASN A 54 -1.21 -7.15 -4.92
C ASN A 54 -0.97 -8.59 -5.40
N ILE A 55 -1.88 -9.12 -6.23
CA ILE A 55 -1.76 -10.48 -6.79
C ILE A 55 -0.49 -10.59 -7.65
N ILE A 56 -0.26 -9.61 -8.52
CA ILE A 56 0.93 -9.57 -9.39
C ILE A 56 2.21 -9.52 -8.55
N ILE A 57 2.26 -8.68 -7.51
CA ILE A 57 3.44 -8.56 -6.67
C ILE A 57 3.67 -9.83 -5.85
N ILE A 58 2.62 -10.47 -5.31
CA ILE A 58 2.76 -11.77 -4.63
C ILE A 58 3.39 -12.79 -5.58
N TYR A 59 2.93 -12.86 -6.84
CA TYR A 59 3.53 -13.73 -7.84
C TYR A 59 5.02 -13.42 -8.05
N ILE A 60 5.39 -12.14 -8.16
CA ILE A 60 6.79 -11.71 -8.28
C ILE A 60 7.61 -12.13 -7.05
N ILE A 61 7.10 -11.93 -5.83
CA ILE A 61 7.78 -12.31 -4.58
C ILE A 61 8.02 -13.82 -4.54
N MET A 62 7.02 -14.60 -4.97
CA MET A 62 7.10 -16.06 -4.98
C MET A 62 8.08 -16.61 -6.02
N SER A 63 8.20 -15.95 -7.19
CA SER A 63 9.04 -16.39 -8.30
C SER A 63 10.45 -15.79 -8.34
N SER A 64 10.74 -14.82 -7.48
CA SER A 64 12.01 -14.07 -7.49
C SER A 64 12.95 -14.42 -6.33
N PRO A 65 14.24 -14.01 -6.40
CA PRO A 65 15.14 -14.08 -5.26
C PRO A 65 14.59 -13.31 -4.07
N ILE A 66 14.94 -13.78 -2.87
CA ILE A 66 14.40 -13.26 -1.61
C ILE A 66 14.62 -11.75 -1.41
N LYS A 67 15.74 -11.24 -1.95
CA LYS A 67 16.07 -9.81 -1.92
C LYS A 67 14.98 -8.96 -2.58
N THR A 68 14.36 -9.45 -3.65
CA THR A 68 13.26 -8.76 -4.33
C THR A 68 12.06 -8.60 -3.40
N GLY A 69 11.68 -9.66 -2.67
CA GLY A 69 10.57 -9.59 -1.71
C GLY A 69 10.86 -8.65 -0.54
N ILE A 70 12.09 -8.65 -0.02
CA ILE A 70 12.50 -7.71 1.03
C ILE A 70 12.38 -6.27 0.53
N ILE A 71 12.91 -5.97 -0.66
CA ILE A 71 12.84 -4.62 -1.25
C ILE A 71 11.39 -4.17 -1.42
N LEU A 72 10.52 -5.02 -1.97
CA LEU A 72 9.11 -4.70 -2.17
C LEU A 72 8.37 -4.46 -0.85
N CYS A 73 8.64 -5.28 0.18
CA CYS A 73 8.12 -5.05 1.53
C CYS A 73 8.60 -3.73 2.13
N CYS A 74 9.87 -3.38 1.96
CA CYS A 74 10.40 -2.10 2.44
C CYS A 74 9.73 -0.90 1.75
N ILE A 75 9.51 -0.98 0.44
CA ILE A 75 8.84 0.07 -0.33
C ILE A 75 7.41 0.28 0.16
N ILE A 76 6.61 -0.80 0.28
CA ILE A 76 5.23 -0.64 0.74
C ILE A 76 5.16 -0.19 2.21
N SER A 77 6.07 -0.67 3.07
CA SER A 77 6.18 -0.18 4.45
C SER A 77 6.41 1.33 4.52
N PHE A 78 7.26 1.88 3.65
CA PHE A 78 7.52 3.32 3.62
C PHE A 78 6.23 4.11 3.34
N PHE A 79 5.44 3.69 2.36
CA PHE A 79 4.15 4.31 2.05
C PHE A 79 3.14 4.15 3.19
N SER A 80 2.99 2.94 3.74
CA SER A 80 2.08 2.68 4.86
C SER A 80 2.44 3.53 6.09
N ILE A 81 3.73 3.64 6.43
CA ILE A 81 4.21 4.44 7.55
C ILE A 81 3.92 5.92 7.30
N ASN A 82 4.23 6.44 6.11
CA ASN A 82 3.93 7.83 5.75
C ASN A 82 2.45 8.16 5.96
N ASN A 83 1.55 7.29 5.47
CA ASN A 83 0.11 7.50 5.59
C ASN A 83 -0.38 7.40 7.04
N CYS A 84 0.19 6.49 7.84
CA CYS A 84 -0.10 6.41 9.27
C CYS A 84 0.35 7.68 10.02
N VAL A 85 1.53 8.20 9.70
CA VAL A 85 2.07 9.43 10.31
C VAL A 85 1.20 10.63 9.94
N GLN A 86 0.80 10.74 8.67
CA GLN A 86 -0.09 11.80 8.21
C GLN A 86 -1.41 11.78 9.01
N LEU A 87 -2.08 10.63 9.09
CA LEU A 87 -3.32 10.49 9.87
C LEU A 87 -3.14 10.83 11.35
N TYR A 88 -1.98 10.49 11.92
CA TYR A 88 -1.67 10.83 13.31
C TYR A 88 -1.53 12.34 13.51
N LEU A 89 -0.85 13.03 12.59
CA LEU A 89 -0.69 14.48 12.62
C LEU A 89 -2.04 15.18 12.42
N ASP A 90 -2.81 14.76 11.41
CA ASP A 90 -4.15 15.30 11.13
C ASP A 90 -5.07 15.15 12.36
N SER A 91 -4.97 14.02 13.09
CA SER A 91 -5.76 13.79 14.32
C SER A 91 -5.37 14.65 15.52
N LYS A 92 -4.18 15.27 15.51
CA LYS A 92 -3.71 16.18 16.56
C LYS A 92 -4.07 17.63 16.30
N GLU A 93 -4.33 17.99 15.04
CA GLU A 93 -4.68 19.34 14.62
C GLU A 93 -6.20 19.58 14.63
N ALA A 94 -7.02 18.52 14.77
CA ALA A 94 -8.48 18.54 14.90
C ALA A 94 -8.95 18.72 16.35
#